data_AF-A0A438ILY6-F1
#
_entry.id   AF-A0A438ILY6-F1
#
_cell.length_a   1.000
_cell.length_b   1.000
_cell.length_c   1.000
_cell.angle_alpha   90.00
_cell.angle_beta   90.00
_cell.angle_gamma   90.00
#
_symmetry.space_group_name_H-M   'P 1'
#
loop_
_entity.id
_entity.type
_entity.pdbx_description
1 polymer ?
#
loop_
_entity_poly.entity_id
_entity_poly.type
_entity_poly.pdbx_seq_one_letter_code
_entity_poly.pdbx_strand_id
1 'polypeptide(L)'
;MENSVNLSLLSLFLVVLSPLSSVNGFLRPSLNPKFPTLQAEKLIRELNLFPKDAEAVNGMDWEGESTKKLVERRLRFPGIDYSDASVKDLSQHAGYYKLRHSLAARMFYLFFESRDSRKDPVVIWLTGGPGCGSELALFYENGPFTIAANMSLMWNDWGWDKISNLLYVDQPIGTGFSYSSDLRDIRHNEEAISNDLFDFLQAFFEEHPLFTNNDFYIAGESYAGHYIPALAARIHRGTKLKEEFT
;
A
#
# COMPACT_ATOMS: atom_id res chain seq x y z
N MET A 1 -63.89 -12.53 -21.04
CA MET A 1 -63.07 -11.91 -22.09
C MET A 1 -61.89 -11.26 -21.41
N GLU A 2 -60.80 -12.01 -21.41
CA GLU A 2 -59.49 -11.66 -20.85
C GLU A 2 -58.84 -10.53 -21.67
N ASN A 3 -57.99 -9.71 -21.05
CA ASN A 3 -56.54 -9.88 -21.20
C ASN A 3 -55.80 -8.82 -20.40
N SER A 4 -55.11 -9.30 -19.36
CA SER A 4 -54.00 -8.66 -18.68
C SER A 4 -52.77 -8.68 -19.59
N VAL A 5 -52.12 -7.53 -19.74
CA VAL A 5 -50.88 -7.40 -20.49
C VAL A 5 -49.70 -7.65 -19.54
N ASN A 6 -48.93 -8.70 -19.85
CA ASN A 6 -47.71 -9.11 -19.17
C ASN A 6 -46.51 -8.69 -20.06
N LEU A 7 -45.70 -7.72 -19.63
CA LEU A 7 -44.44 -7.38 -20.31
C LEU A 7 -43.27 -8.10 -19.62
N SER A 8 -42.97 -9.30 -20.10
CA SER A 8 -41.68 -9.96 -19.91
C SER A 8 -40.76 -9.53 -21.06
N LEU A 9 -39.75 -8.73 -20.76
CA LEU A 9 -38.69 -8.36 -21.70
C LEU A 9 -37.64 -9.47 -21.73
N LEU A 10 -37.73 -10.31 -22.76
CA LEU A 10 -36.69 -11.25 -23.17
C LEU A 10 -35.57 -10.45 -23.86
N SER A 11 -34.46 -10.20 -23.17
CA SER A 11 -33.23 -9.68 -23.80
C SER A 11 -32.49 -10.81 -24.50
N LEU A 12 -32.64 -10.90 -25.82
CA LEU A 12 -31.93 -11.80 -26.72
C LEU A 12 -30.48 -11.29 -26.91
N PHE A 13 -29.49 -12.04 -26.43
CA PHE A 13 -28.08 -11.79 -26.76
C PHE A 13 -27.80 -12.30 -28.18
N LEU A 14 -27.59 -11.37 -29.12
CA LEU A 14 -27.08 -11.65 -30.46
C LEU A 14 -25.55 -11.85 -30.39
N VAL A 15 -25.10 -13.10 -30.46
CA VAL A 15 -23.70 -13.45 -30.72
C VAL A 15 -23.42 -13.23 -32.21
N VAL A 16 -22.70 -12.17 -32.55
CA VAL A 16 -22.21 -11.95 -33.91
C VAL A 16 -20.85 -12.64 -34.05
N LEU A 17 -20.83 -13.75 -34.76
CA LEU A 17 -19.63 -14.42 -35.27
C LEU A 17 -19.14 -13.67 -36.52
N SER A 18 -17.96 -13.04 -36.45
CA SER A 18 -17.23 -12.54 -37.63
C SER A 18 -16.05 -13.47 -37.96
N PRO A 19 -15.76 -13.75 -39.25
CA PRO A 19 -14.78 -14.75 -39.63
C PRO A 19 -13.34 -14.22 -39.57
N LEU A 20 -12.40 -15.13 -39.25
CA LEU A 20 -10.96 -14.90 -39.30
C LEU A 20 -10.52 -14.41 -40.69
N SER A 21 -9.79 -13.30 -40.72
CA SER A 21 -8.88 -12.97 -41.82
C SER A 21 -7.48 -12.72 -41.24
N SER A 22 -6.54 -13.55 -41.67
CA SER A 22 -5.13 -13.52 -41.28
C SER A 22 -4.44 -12.32 -41.92
N VAL A 23 -4.03 -11.34 -41.10
CA VAL A 23 -3.04 -10.34 -41.48
C VAL A 23 -1.79 -10.59 -40.65
N ASN A 24 -0.86 -11.35 -41.22
CA ASN A 24 0.50 -11.47 -40.71
C ASN A 24 1.22 -10.14 -40.96
N GLY A 25 1.28 -9.31 -39.92
CA GLY A 25 1.94 -8.00 -40.00
C GLY A 25 2.12 -7.35 -38.64
N PHE A 26 2.34 -8.11 -37.57
CA PHE A 26 2.78 -7.55 -36.29
C PHE A 26 4.29 -7.46 -36.29
N LEU A 27 4.82 -6.24 -36.37
CA LEU A 27 6.11 -5.91 -35.77
C LEU A 27 6.04 -6.35 -34.31
N ARG A 28 6.63 -7.51 -33.99
CA ARG A 28 6.86 -7.91 -32.60
C ARG A 28 7.70 -6.80 -31.96
N PRO A 29 7.22 -6.11 -30.92
CA PRO A 29 8.12 -5.36 -30.07
C PRO A 29 9.14 -6.37 -29.56
N SER A 30 10.42 -6.08 -29.77
CA SER A 30 11.51 -6.79 -29.13
C SER A 30 11.34 -6.62 -27.62
N LEU A 31 10.60 -7.54 -27.00
CA LEU A 31 10.54 -7.71 -25.56
C LEU A 31 11.86 -8.32 -25.12
N ASN A 32 12.86 -7.46 -25.00
CA ASN A 32 14.02 -7.72 -24.18
C ASN A 32 13.84 -6.90 -22.89
N PRO A 33 13.03 -7.35 -21.91
CA PRO A 33 13.00 -6.71 -20.60
C PRO A 33 14.24 -7.19 -19.86
N LYS A 34 15.42 -6.79 -20.31
CA LYS A 34 16.58 -6.80 -19.44
C LYS A 34 16.44 -5.60 -18.52
N PHE A 35 15.44 -5.62 -17.64
CA PHE A 35 15.61 -4.96 -16.36
C PHE A 35 16.87 -5.63 -15.79
N PRO A 36 18.00 -4.91 -15.65
CA PRO A 36 19.23 -5.53 -15.17
C PRO A 36 18.90 -6.17 -13.83
N THR A 37 19.16 -7.47 -13.67
CA THR A 37 18.87 -8.22 -12.44
C THR A 37 19.38 -7.48 -11.19
N LEU A 38 20.52 -6.78 -11.34
CA LEU A 38 21.11 -5.89 -10.33
C LEU A 38 20.20 -4.72 -9.90
N GLN A 39 19.46 -4.10 -10.81
CA GLN A 39 18.53 -3.02 -10.48
C GLN A 39 17.30 -3.54 -9.73
N ALA A 40 16.79 -4.72 -10.12
CA ALA A 40 15.71 -5.38 -9.41
C ALA A 40 16.14 -5.81 -8.00
N GLU A 41 17.31 -6.45 -7.87
CA GLU A 41 17.90 -6.80 -6.57
C GLU A 41 18.12 -5.57 -5.68
N LYS A 42 18.60 -4.47 -6.26
CA LYS A 42 18.76 -3.21 -5.53
C LYS A 42 17.40 -2.72 -5.02
N LEU A 43 16.38 -2.67 -5.87
CA LEU A 43 15.05 -2.20 -5.48
C LEU A 43 14.43 -3.09 -4.39
N ILE A 44 14.56 -4.41 -4.51
CA ILE A 44 14.11 -5.38 -3.48
C ILE A 44 14.76 -5.07 -2.12
N ARG A 45 16.06 -4.75 -2.10
CA ARG A 45 16.79 -4.42 -0.87
C ARG A 45 16.41 -3.05 -0.30
N GLU A 46 16.18 -2.06 -1.16
CA GLU A 46 15.81 -0.70 -0.80
C GLU A 46 14.37 -0.62 -0.26
N LEU A 47 13.44 -1.37 -0.86
CA LEU A 47 12.06 -1.55 -0.38
C LEU A 47 11.98 -2.45 0.87
N ASN A 48 13.10 -2.98 1.36
CA ASN A 48 13.15 -3.89 2.51
C ASN A 48 12.25 -5.14 2.37
N LEU A 49 11.96 -5.60 1.14
CA LEU A 49 10.98 -6.69 0.86
C LEU A 49 11.35 -8.04 1.49
N PHE A 50 12.63 -8.23 1.83
CA PHE A 50 13.10 -9.37 2.62
C PHE A 50 13.89 -8.85 3.82
N PRO A 51 13.22 -8.43 4.90
CA PRO A 51 13.92 -8.01 6.12
C PRO A 51 14.76 -9.18 6.64
N LYS A 52 15.98 -8.93 7.10
CA LYS A 52 16.86 -9.99 7.65
C LYS A 52 16.23 -10.72 8.85
N ASP A 53 15.31 -10.03 9.54
CA ASP A 53 14.57 -10.55 10.70
C ASP A 53 13.28 -11.28 10.29
N ALA A 54 13.08 -11.55 8.99
CA ALA A 54 11.88 -12.23 8.48
C ALA A 54 11.99 -13.77 8.48
N GLU A 55 13.20 -14.32 8.61
CA GLU A 55 13.45 -15.77 8.55
C GLU A 55 13.64 -16.44 9.92
N ALA A 56 12.93 -16.00 10.96
CA ALA A 56 12.73 -16.82 12.15
C ALA A 56 11.61 -17.86 11.92
N VAL A 57 11.71 -18.63 10.83
CA VAL A 57 10.85 -19.79 10.57
C VAL A 57 11.70 -21.03 10.77
N ASN A 58 12.04 -21.31 12.03
CA ASN A 58 12.42 -22.63 12.53
C ASN A 58 12.53 -22.59 14.06
N GLY A 59 11.37 -22.55 14.73
CA GLY A 59 11.09 -23.17 16.03
C GLY A 59 12.17 -23.20 17.13
N MET A 60 13.01 -22.17 17.23
CA MET A 60 14.00 -22.03 18.28
C MET A 60 14.07 -20.56 18.62
N ASP A 61 13.47 -20.18 19.75
CA ASP A 61 13.60 -18.86 20.34
C ASP A 61 15.09 -18.58 20.59
N TRP A 62 15.73 -17.91 19.65
CA TRP A 62 17.06 -17.36 19.87
C TRP A 62 16.86 -15.98 20.50
N GLU A 63 17.14 -15.91 21.81
CA GLU A 63 17.34 -14.66 22.55
C GLU A 63 18.29 -13.76 21.76
N GLY A 64 17.75 -12.70 21.14
CA GLY A 64 18.49 -11.80 20.27
C GLY A 64 17.67 -11.19 19.13
N GLU A 65 16.39 -11.55 18.99
CA GLU A 65 15.52 -10.96 17.97
C GLU A 65 15.24 -9.48 18.26
N SER A 66 15.43 -8.64 17.25
CA SER A 66 15.13 -7.21 17.28
C SER A 66 13.73 -6.97 17.87
N THR A 67 13.68 -6.27 19.00
CA THR A 67 12.47 -5.93 19.76
C THR A 67 11.56 -4.92 19.04
N LYS A 68 11.94 -4.47 17.84
CA LYS A 68 11.20 -3.44 17.10
C LYS A 68 10.04 -4.04 16.30
N LYS A 69 8.83 -3.56 16.57
CA LYS A 69 7.61 -3.96 15.84
C LYS A 69 7.59 -3.41 14.41
N LEU A 70 8.15 -2.21 14.22
CA LEU A 70 8.33 -1.56 12.92
C LEU A 70 9.79 -1.72 12.47
N VAL A 71 9.99 -2.28 11.28
CA VAL A 71 11.31 -2.41 10.65
C VAL A 71 11.27 -1.74 9.29
N GLU A 72 11.93 -0.59 9.19
CA GLU A 72 11.93 0.23 7.99
C GLU A 72 13.34 0.61 7.53
N ARG A 73 13.42 1.06 6.28
CA ARG A 73 14.62 1.63 5.68
C ARG A 73 14.28 2.86 4.90
N ARG A 74 15.22 3.81 4.87
CA ARG A 74 15.15 4.92 3.94
C ARG A 74 15.24 4.37 2.51
N LEU A 75 14.24 4.67 1.70
CA LEU A 75 14.11 4.23 0.32
C LEU A 75 14.94 5.14 -0.60
N ARG A 76 15.66 4.58 -1.57
CA ARG A 76 16.18 5.34 -2.71
C ARG A 76 15.81 4.69 -4.03
N PHE A 77 14.98 5.37 -4.82
CA PHE A 77 14.56 4.90 -6.13
C PHE A 77 15.72 4.97 -7.14
N PRO A 78 15.97 3.90 -7.91
CA PRO A 78 16.92 3.93 -9.01
C PRO A 78 16.49 4.95 -10.09
N GLY A 79 17.46 5.67 -10.65
CA GLY A 79 17.20 6.59 -11.77
C GLY A 79 16.67 7.97 -11.38
N ILE A 80 16.44 8.22 -10.08
CA ILE A 80 16.14 9.54 -9.56
C ILE A 80 17.43 10.29 -9.25
N ASP A 81 17.54 11.52 -9.75
CA ASP A 81 18.60 12.44 -9.34
C ASP A 81 18.21 13.14 -8.03
N TYR A 82 18.89 12.76 -6.96
CA TYR A 82 18.74 13.35 -5.63
C TYR A 82 19.62 14.60 -5.42
N SER A 83 20.21 15.15 -6.49
CA SER A 83 20.95 16.41 -6.43
C SER A 83 20.02 17.63 -6.36
N ASP A 84 18.79 17.50 -6.88
CA ASP A 84 17.72 18.47 -6.68
C ASP A 84 17.36 18.53 -5.19
N ALA A 85 17.42 19.74 -4.62
CA ALA A 85 17.14 19.98 -3.20
C ALA A 85 15.75 19.47 -2.81
N SER A 86 14.74 19.65 -3.68
CA SER A 86 13.37 19.23 -3.42
C SER A 86 13.23 17.71 -3.25
N VAL A 87 13.96 16.93 -4.05
CA VAL A 87 13.95 15.46 -4.02
C VAL A 87 14.85 14.92 -2.90
N LYS A 88 15.95 15.62 -2.61
CA LYS A 88 16.90 15.25 -1.56
C LYS A 88 16.29 15.33 -0.17
N ASP A 89 15.42 16.32 0.02
CA ASP A 89 14.74 16.60 1.27
C ASP A 89 13.50 15.72 1.46
N LEU A 90 13.00 15.09 0.38
CA LEU A 90 11.98 14.05 0.47
C LEU A 90 12.53 12.84 1.21
N SER A 91 12.17 12.76 2.49
CA SER A 91 12.42 11.61 3.33
C SER A 91 11.35 10.58 3.05
N GLN A 92 11.80 9.40 2.64
CA GLN A 92 10.94 8.32 2.20
C GLN A 92 11.40 7.01 2.83
N HIS A 93 10.46 6.27 3.39
CA HIS A 93 10.72 5.02 4.10
C HIS A 93 9.86 3.91 3.53
N ALA A 94 10.42 2.70 3.48
CA ALA A 94 9.71 1.47 3.16
C ALA A 94 9.95 0.49 4.30
N GLY A 95 8.89 -0.17 4.76
CA GLY A 95 9.02 -1.00 5.95
C GLY A 95 7.90 -1.98 6.15
N TYR A 96 8.09 -2.80 7.18
CA TYR A 96 7.13 -3.78 7.63
C TYR A 96 6.79 -3.57 9.09
N TYR A 97 5.51 -3.74 9.40
CA TYR A 97 5.02 -3.87 10.76
C TYR A 97 4.64 -5.32 11.05
N LYS A 98 5.20 -5.90 12.12
CA LYS A 98 4.76 -7.21 12.63
C LYS A 98 3.47 -7.03 13.42
N LEU A 99 2.35 -7.54 12.89
CA LEU A 99 1.03 -7.43 13.52
C LEU A 99 1.03 -8.15 14.88
N ARG A 100 0.67 -7.44 15.96
CA ARG A 100 0.71 -7.95 17.34
C ARG A 100 -0.11 -9.22 17.55
N HIS A 101 -1.30 -9.26 16.96
CA HIS A 101 -2.26 -10.35 17.11
C HIS A 101 -2.29 -11.26 15.88
N SER A 102 -1.11 -11.48 15.28
CA SER A 102 -0.91 -12.38 14.15
C SER A 102 0.10 -13.46 14.47
N LEU A 103 0.09 -14.53 13.69
CA LEU A 103 1.01 -15.65 13.82
C LEU A 103 2.31 -15.36 13.07
N ALA A 104 2.21 -14.88 11.84
CA ALA A 104 3.36 -14.59 10.98
C ALA A 104 3.15 -13.37 10.07
N ALA A 105 2.10 -12.57 10.30
CA ALA A 105 1.75 -11.49 9.40
C ALA A 105 2.65 -10.26 9.55
N ARG A 106 2.98 -9.71 8.38
CA ARG A 106 3.78 -8.51 8.21
C ARG A 106 3.08 -7.58 7.23
N MET A 107 2.73 -6.38 7.70
CA MET A 107 2.08 -5.35 6.92
C MET A 107 3.13 -4.40 6.33
N PHE A 108 3.16 -4.27 5.01
CA PHE A 108 4.04 -3.39 4.28
C PHE A 108 3.47 -1.97 4.19
N TYR A 109 4.35 -0.98 4.23
CA TYR A 109 3.98 0.41 3.97
C TYR A 109 5.12 1.19 3.32
N LEU A 110 4.74 2.29 2.68
CA LEU A 110 5.61 3.33 2.17
C LEU A 110 5.22 4.66 2.81
N PHE A 111 6.19 5.37 3.37
CA PHE A 111 5.99 6.67 4.01
C PHE A 111 6.79 7.74 3.27
N PHE A 112 6.16 8.89 2.99
CA PHE A 112 6.76 10.04 2.35
C PHE A 112 6.47 11.29 3.18
N GLU A 113 7.51 11.99 3.62
CA GLU A 113 7.35 13.27 4.31
C GLU A 113 6.85 14.37 3.36
N SER A 114 6.18 15.37 3.91
CA SER A 114 5.76 16.54 3.15
C SER A 114 6.97 17.31 2.60
N ARG A 115 6.83 17.83 1.38
CA ARG A 115 7.79 18.73 0.72
C ARG A 115 7.82 20.11 1.35
N ASP A 116 6.72 20.56 1.97
CA ASP A 116 6.63 21.89 2.58
C ASP A 116 7.03 21.83 4.06
N SER A 117 6.30 21.05 4.87
CA SER A 117 6.60 20.96 6.30
C SER A 117 6.31 19.60 6.91
N ARG A 118 7.24 19.10 7.73
CA ARG A 118 6.98 17.95 8.62
C ARG A 118 5.83 18.17 9.59
N LYS A 119 5.36 19.41 9.78
CA LYS A 119 4.19 19.75 10.60
C LYS A 119 2.87 19.62 9.85
N ASP A 120 2.92 19.42 8.53
CA ASP A 120 1.73 19.18 7.74
C ASP A 120 1.01 17.90 8.17
N PRO A 121 -0.28 17.74 7.85
CA PRO A 121 -1.03 16.58 8.30
C PRO A 121 -0.41 15.25 7.87
N VAL A 122 -0.57 14.22 8.70
CA VAL A 122 -0.32 12.83 8.29
C VAL A 122 -1.59 12.28 7.65
N VAL A 123 -1.46 11.76 6.43
CA VAL A 123 -2.57 11.15 5.70
C VAL A 123 -2.22 9.69 5.44
N ILE A 124 -3.00 8.78 6.02
CA ILE A 124 -2.98 7.38 5.60
C ILE A 124 -3.83 7.21 4.35
N TRP A 125 -3.26 6.62 3.31
CA TRP A 125 -3.95 6.27 2.07
C TRP A 125 -4.21 4.75 2.00
N LEU A 126 -5.47 4.40 1.76
CA LEU A 126 -5.93 3.02 1.64
C LEU A 126 -6.53 2.79 0.25
N THR A 127 -5.90 1.93 -0.55
CA THR A 127 -6.47 1.49 -1.82
C THR A 127 -7.48 0.36 -1.60
N GLY A 128 -8.55 0.34 -2.39
CA GLY A 128 -9.65 -0.62 -2.27
C GLY A 128 -9.39 -1.98 -2.93
N GLY A 129 -10.33 -2.41 -3.78
CA GLY A 129 -10.32 -3.73 -4.42
C GLY A 129 -11.52 -4.57 -3.97
N PRO A 130 -11.47 -5.26 -2.82
CA PRO A 130 -10.37 -5.38 -1.84
C PRO A 130 -9.12 -6.09 -2.39
N GLY A 131 -7.94 -5.77 -1.85
CA GLY A 131 -6.69 -6.47 -2.19
C GLY A 131 -5.81 -5.81 -3.24
N CYS A 132 -6.06 -4.54 -3.59
CA CYS A 132 -5.19 -3.75 -4.45
C CYS A 132 -4.10 -3.06 -3.62
N GLY A 133 -2.84 -3.21 -4.02
CA GLY A 133 -1.70 -2.55 -3.36
C GLY A 133 -1.78 -1.03 -3.48
N SER A 134 -1.34 -0.33 -2.44
CA SER A 134 -1.38 1.13 -2.38
C SER A 134 -0.29 1.80 -3.22
N GLU A 135 0.61 1.01 -3.82
CA GLU A 135 1.53 1.50 -4.85
C GLU A 135 0.82 2.01 -6.10
N LEU A 136 -0.41 1.53 -6.36
CA LEU A 136 -1.22 2.06 -7.46
C LEU A 136 -1.43 3.57 -7.27
N ALA A 137 -1.90 3.98 -6.10
CA ALA A 137 -2.11 5.38 -5.78
C ALA A 137 -0.80 6.17 -5.72
N LEU A 138 0.25 5.54 -5.17
CA LEU A 138 1.57 6.14 -5.09
C LEU A 138 2.11 6.55 -6.47
N PHE A 139 1.97 5.69 -7.49
CA PHE A 139 2.60 5.90 -8.79
C PHE A 139 1.67 6.40 -9.90
N TYR A 140 0.35 6.27 -9.74
CA TYR A 140 -0.61 6.63 -10.79
C TYR A 140 -1.65 7.67 -10.36
N GLU A 141 -1.66 8.07 -9.09
CA GLU A 141 -2.69 8.99 -8.59
C GLU A 141 -2.07 10.20 -7.88
N ASN A 142 -1.79 10.08 -6.58
CA ASN A 142 -1.54 11.21 -5.70
C ASN A 142 -0.16 11.21 -5.04
N GLY A 143 0.70 10.25 -5.35
CA GLY A 143 2.03 10.18 -4.77
C GLY A 143 3.06 11.11 -5.39
N PRO A 144 4.27 11.15 -4.81
CA PRO A 144 5.34 12.05 -5.22
C PRO A 144 5.88 11.80 -6.63
N PHE A 145 5.65 10.61 -7.17
CA PHE A 145 6.22 10.19 -8.43
C PHE A 145 5.17 9.59 -9.34
N THR A 146 5.40 9.65 -10.64
CA THR A 146 4.65 8.90 -11.64
C THR A 146 5.58 8.05 -12.51
N ILE A 147 5.06 6.95 -13.07
CA ILE A 147 5.81 6.09 -13.99
C ILE A 147 5.56 6.56 -15.42
N ALA A 148 6.61 7.01 -16.09
CA ALA A 148 6.55 7.44 -17.47
C ALA A 148 6.47 6.26 -18.46
N ALA A 149 6.13 6.54 -19.72
CA ALA A 149 6.01 5.52 -20.77
C ALA A 149 7.32 4.74 -21.04
N ASN A 150 8.47 5.34 -20.74
CA ASN A 150 9.79 4.69 -20.83
C ASN A 150 10.19 3.95 -19.53
N MET A 151 9.25 3.78 -18.59
CA MET A 151 9.43 3.15 -17.28
C MET A 151 10.35 3.90 -16.31
N SER A 152 10.71 5.16 -16.58
CA SER A 152 11.40 5.99 -15.59
C SER A 152 10.42 6.60 -14.60
N LEU A 153 10.84 6.77 -13.35
CA LEU A 153 10.11 7.57 -12.38
C LEU A 153 10.30 9.06 -12.69
N MET A 154 9.18 9.80 -12.71
CA MET A 154 9.13 11.24 -12.90
C MET A 154 8.53 11.89 -11.66
N TRP A 155 9.01 13.08 -11.30
CA TRP A 155 8.44 13.88 -10.22
C TRP A 155 7.00 14.28 -10.54
N ASN A 156 6.11 14.17 -9.55
CA ASN A 156 4.73 14.61 -9.67
C ASN A 156 4.57 16.00 -9.04
N ASP A 157 4.37 17.03 -9.87
CA ASP A 157 4.16 18.41 -9.43
C ASP A 157 2.82 18.64 -8.70
N TRP A 158 1.93 17.64 -8.72
CA TRP A 158 0.60 17.65 -8.12
C TRP A 158 0.43 16.57 -7.04
N GLY A 159 1.53 15.95 -6.61
CA GLY A 159 1.52 15.00 -5.50
C GLY A 159 0.95 15.63 -4.22
N TRP A 160 0.20 14.84 -3.46
CA TRP A 160 -0.38 15.28 -2.19
C TRP A 160 0.69 15.53 -1.13
N ASP A 161 1.90 15.01 -1.32
CA ASP A 161 3.06 15.23 -0.47
C ASP A 161 3.53 16.69 -0.49
N LYS A 162 2.96 17.56 -1.32
CA LYS A 162 3.19 19.01 -1.23
C LYS A 162 2.67 19.65 0.06
N ILE A 163 1.67 19.05 0.69
CA ILE A 163 0.97 19.61 1.87
C ILE A 163 0.62 18.53 2.90
N SER A 164 1.24 17.36 2.83
CA SER A 164 0.96 16.26 3.75
C SER A 164 2.10 15.25 3.83
N ASN A 165 2.21 14.58 4.96
CA ASN A 165 3.04 13.41 5.14
C ASN A 165 2.20 12.17 4.79
N LEU A 166 2.56 11.44 3.73
CA LEU A 166 1.74 10.39 3.15
C LEU A 166 2.18 9.00 3.58
N LEU A 167 1.22 8.20 4.05
CA LEU A 167 1.41 6.82 4.46
C LEU A 167 0.59 5.88 3.57
N TYR A 168 1.23 5.20 2.63
CA TYR A 168 0.60 4.20 1.77
C TYR A 168 0.75 2.83 2.42
N VAL A 169 -0.38 2.16 2.66
CA VAL A 169 -0.38 0.87 3.38
C VAL A 169 -1.00 -0.21 2.51
N ASP A 170 -0.31 -1.34 2.41
CA ASP A 170 -0.83 -2.53 1.75
C ASP A 170 -1.69 -3.34 2.72
N GLN A 171 -2.99 -3.32 2.50
CA GLN A 171 -3.96 -3.96 3.38
C GLN A 171 -5.14 -4.51 2.58
N PRO A 172 -5.80 -5.58 3.06
CA PRO A 172 -5.43 -6.42 4.21
C PRO A 172 -4.19 -7.30 3.95
N ILE A 173 -3.78 -8.12 4.93
CA ILE A 173 -2.69 -9.10 4.76
C ILE A 173 -2.96 -10.00 3.54
N GLY A 174 -1.95 -10.16 2.68
CA GLY A 174 -2.04 -10.79 1.36
C GLY A 174 -2.15 -9.80 0.19
N THR A 175 -2.24 -8.50 0.49
CA THR A 175 -2.28 -7.41 -0.51
C THR A 175 -0.88 -6.90 -0.80
N GLY A 176 -0.55 -6.66 -2.08
CA GLY A 176 0.73 -6.07 -2.50
C GLY A 176 1.93 -6.82 -1.91
N PHE A 177 2.74 -6.12 -1.13
CA PHE A 177 3.89 -6.68 -0.42
C PHE A 177 3.59 -7.12 1.02
N SER A 178 2.38 -6.91 1.54
CA SER A 178 1.94 -7.42 2.85
C SER A 178 1.68 -8.94 2.80
N TYR A 179 2.29 -9.70 3.71
CA TYR A 179 2.26 -11.16 3.66
C TYR A 179 2.09 -11.83 5.04
N SER A 180 1.70 -13.10 5.04
CA SER A 180 1.85 -14.02 6.17
C SER A 180 2.18 -15.41 5.65
N SER A 181 2.95 -16.19 6.42
CA SER A 181 3.14 -17.62 6.17
C SER A 181 2.04 -18.49 6.79
N ASP A 182 1.07 -17.90 7.50
CA ASP A 182 -0.05 -18.60 8.11
C ASP A 182 -1.39 -18.06 7.60
N LEU A 183 -2.19 -18.93 6.97
CA LEU A 183 -3.48 -18.55 6.39
C LEU A 183 -4.51 -18.05 7.41
N ARG A 184 -4.33 -18.35 8.70
CA ARG A 184 -5.21 -17.85 9.78
C ARG A 184 -5.06 -16.35 10.00
N ASP A 185 -3.99 -15.74 9.48
CA ASP A 185 -3.80 -14.30 9.55
C ASP A 185 -4.60 -13.53 8.50
N ILE A 186 -5.20 -14.21 7.52
CA ILE A 186 -6.02 -13.56 6.49
C ILE A 186 -7.34 -13.08 7.11
N ARG A 187 -7.60 -11.78 6.94
CA ARG A 187 -8.76 -11.11 7.53
C ARG A 187 -9.97 -11.23 6.60
N HIS A 188 -11.15 -11.41 7.18
CA HIS A 188 -12.39 -11.67 6.44
C HIS A 188 -13.51 -10.64 6.70
N ASN A 189 -13.22 -9.59 7.48
CA ASN A 189 -14.16 -8.50 7.77
C ASN A 189 -13.41 -7.22 8.17
N GLU A 190 -14.11 -6.09 8.12
CA GLU A 190 -13.58 -4.75 8.40
C GLU A 190 -13.21 -4.56 9.87
N GLU A 191 -13.83 -5.29 10.79
CA GLU A 191 -13.47 -5.25 12.21
C GLU A 191 -12.03 -5.75 12.40
N ALA A 192 -11.69 -6.91 11.85
CA ALA A 192 -10.36 -7.46 11.95
C ALA A 192 -9.32 -6.61 11.21
N ILE A 193 -9.68 -6.07 10.04
CA ILE A 193 -8.80 -5.17 9.26
C ILE A 193 -8.54 -3.86 10.02
N SER A 194 -9.58 -3.26 10.62
CA SER A 194 -9.43 -2.01 11.37
C SER A 194 -8.60 -2.18 12.64
N ASN A 195 -8.64 -3.35 13.29
CA ASN A 195 -7.75 -3.67 14.40
C ASN A 195 -6.28 -3.75 13.96
N ASP A 196 -5.99 -4.42 12.85
CA ASP A 196 -4.63 -4.53 12.32
C ASP A 196 -4.06 -3.15 11.93
N LEU A 197 -4.89 -2.31 11.27
CA LEU A 197 -4.52 -0.94 10.91
C LEU A 197 -4.35 -0.03 12.14
N PHE A 198 -5.15 -0.22 13.18
CA PHE A 198 -5.01 0.53 14.43
C PHE A 198 -3.69 0.19 15.13
N ASP A 199 -3.38 -1.10 15.27
CA ASP A 199 -2.11 -1.59 15.84
C ASP A 199 -0.90 -1.08 15.06
N PHE A 200 -1.00 -1.05 13.72
CA PHE A 200 0.00 -0.47 12.84
C PHE A 200 0.20 1.03 13.10
N LEU A 201 -0.88 1.82 13.15
CA LEU A 201 -0.80 3.26 13.39
C LEU A 201 -0.16 3.57 14.74
N GLN A 202 -0.50 2.81 15.78
CA GLN A 202 0.13 2.98 17.09
C GLN A 202 1.64 2.80 17.02
N ALA A 203 2.10 1.74 16.37
CA ALA A 203 3.53 1.48 16.22
C ALA A 203 4.23 2.48 15.29
N PHE A 204 3.55 2.95 14.24
CA PHE A 204 4.06 4.00 13.37
C PHE A 204 4.33 5.27 14.17
N PHE A 205 3.36 5.75 14.95
CA PHE A 205 3.53 6.97 15.74
C PHE A 205 4.51 6.80 16.93
N GLU A 206 4.69 5.58 17.43
CA GLU A 206 5.73 5.25 18.42
C GLU A 206 7.14 5.38 17.84
N GLU A 207 7.39 4.87 16.62
CA GLU A 207 8.70 4.99 15.95
C GLU A 207 8.91 6.39 15.35
N HIS A 208 7.83 7.09 15.00
CA HIS A 208 7.82 8.42 14.38
C HIS A 208 7.21 9.50 15.29
N PRO A 209 7.77 9.73 16.50
CA PRO A 209 7.15 10.59 17.52
C PRO A 209 7.02 12.05 17.08
N LEU A 210 7.79 12.49 16.10
CA LEU A 210 7.74 13.85 15.54
C LEU A 210 6.40 14.18 14.87
N PHE A 211 5.64 13.17 14.45
CA PHE A 211 4.36 13.36 13.76
C PHE A 211 3.13 13.16 14.66
N THR A 212 3.33 12.84 15.95
CA THR A 212 2.25 12.56 16.91
C THR A 212 1.32 13.76 17.17
N ASN A 213 1.83 14.98 16.97
CA ASN A 213 1.07 16.22 17.17
C ASN A 213 0.48 16.77 15.87
N ASN A 214 0.66 16.08 14.74
CA ASN A 214 0.13 16.52 13.47
C ASN A 214 -1.36 16.17 13.38
N ASP A 215 -2.11 16.94 12.60
CA ASP A 215 -3.45 16.52 12.20
C ASP A 215 -3.37 15.18 11.45
N PHE A 216 -4.33 14.29 11.70
CA PHE A 216 -4.36 12.96 11.10
C PHE A 216 -5.64 12.77 10.28
N TYR A 217 -5.48 12.32 9.02
CA TYR A 217 -6.58 12.05 8.11
C TYR A 217 -6.48 10.64 7.54
N ILE A 218 -7.65 10.04 7.31
CA ILE A 218 -7.78 8.74 6.63
C ILE A 218 -8.40 9.02 5.26
N ALA A 219 -7.69 8.65 4.21
CA ALA A 219 -8.11 8.79 2.83
C ALA A 219 -7.98 7.46 2.08
N GLY A 220 -8.63 7.37 0.94
CA GLY A 220 -8.62 6.16 0.13
C GLY A 220 -9.72 6.14 -0.91
N GLU A 221 -9.75 5.08 -1.70
CA GLU A 221 -10.69 4.93 -2.82
C GLU A 221 -11.33 3.54 -2.93
N SER A 222 -12.41 3.47 -3.71
CA SER A 222 -13.10 2.21 -4.02
C SER A 222 -13.59 1.51 -2.74
N TYR A 223 -13.25 0.22 -2.55
CA TYR A 223 -13.60 -0.54 -1.34
C TYR A 223 -13.05 0.09 -0.04
N ALA A 224 -12.09 1.03 -0.12
CA ALA A 224 -11.69 1.81 1.04
C ALA A 224 -12.82 2.66 1.63
N GLY A 225 -13.93 2.88 0.90
CA GLY A 225 -15.17 3.38 1.49
C GLY A 225 -15.71 2.53 2.65
N HIS A 226 -15.30 1.27 2.78
CA HIS A 226 -15.53 0.41 3.95
C HIS A 226 -14.38 0.49 4.97
N TYR A 227 -13.13 0.50 4.52
CA TYR A 227 -11.95 0.55 5.39
C TYR A 227 -11.87 1.85 6.20
N ILE A 228 -12.09 2.99 5.55
CA ILE A 228 -12.01 4.33 6.15
C ILE A 228 -12.95 4.47 7.35
N PRO A 229 -14.27 4.24 7.24
CA PRO A 229 -15.17 4.36 8.39
C PRO A 229 -14.90 3.31 9.47
N ALA A 230 -14.47 2.09 9.10
CA ALA A 230 -14.13 1.06 10.08
C ALA A 230 -12.90 1.47 10.93
N LEU A 231 -11.84 1.94 10.29
CA LEU A 231 -10.64 2.45 10.96
C LEU A 231 -10.95 3.69 11.81
N ALA A 232 -11.69 4.66 11.26
CA ALA A 232 -12.10 5.85 12.00
C ALA A 232 -12.89 5.50 13.27
N ALA A 233 -13.84 4.57 13.17
CA ALA A 233 -14.61 4.10 14.32
C ALA A 233 -13.74 3.38 15.36
N ARG A 234 -12.76 2.58 14.92
CA ARG A 234 -11.81 1.88 15.78
C ARG A 234 -10.87 2.83 16.52
N ILE A 235 -10.33 3.84 15.83
CA ILE A 235 -9.50 4.90 16.44
C ILE A 235 -10.31 5.64 17.50
N HIS A 236 -11.51 6.11 17.14
CA HIS A 236 -12.39 6.82 18.08
C HIS A 236 -12.68 6.01 19.35
N ARG A 237 -12.89 4.70 19.20
CA ARG A 237 -13.07 3.79 20.34
C ARG A 237 -11.81 3.65 21.18
N GLY A 238 -10.65 3.43 20.55
CA GLY A 238 -9.36 3.30 21.23
C GLY A 238 -8.99 4.56 22.03
N THR A 239 -9.19 5.75 21.45
CA THR A 239 -8.96 7.03 22.15
C THR A 239 -9.88 7.18 23.37
N LYS A 240 -11.16 6.83 23.26
CA LYS A 240 -12.10 6.88 24.40
C LYS A 240 -11.70 5.94 25.54
N LEU A 241 -11.19 4.77 25.20
CA LEU A 241 -10.78 3.75 26.16
C LEU A 241 -9.37 3.99 26.72
N LYS A 242 -8.66 5.04 26.25
CA LYS A 242 -7.23 5.28 26.54
C LYS A 242 -6.40 4.02 26.32
N GLU A 243 -6.66 3.34 25.21
CA GLU A 243 -5.86 2.20 24.79
C GLU A 243 -4.46 2.70 24.41
N GLU A 244 -3.59 2.82 25.40
CA GLU A 244 -2.14 2.93 25.27
C GLU A 244 -1.50 1.62 25.73
N PHE A 245 -0.30 1.31 25.23
CA PHE A 245 0.35 0.01 25.39
C PHE A 245 0.38 -0.50 26.84
N THR A 246 -0.12 -1.73 27.04
CA THR A 246 0.46 -2.70 27.98
C THR A 246 1.38 -3.67 27.25
#